data_AF-A0A7G6WP25-F1
#
_entry.id   AF-A0A7G6WP25-F1
#
_cell.length_a   1.000
_cell.length_b   1.000
_cell.length_c   1.000
_cell.angle_alpha   90.00
_cell.angle_beta   90.00
_cell.angle_gamma   90.00
#
_symmetry.space_group_name_H-M   'P 1'
#
loop_
_entity.id
_entity.type
_entity.pdbx_description
1 polymer ?
#
loop_
_entity_poly.entity_id
_entity_poly.type
_entity_poly.pdbx_seq_one_letter_code
_entity_poly.pdbx_strand_id
1 'polypeptide(L)'
;MDWSIQDIARIAGTTSRTLRHYDGIGLLKPGRTGHNGYRYYNQAAPVQLQRILLLRGLGLGLPVISQVLDDETDAANALTGHLAWLKQEQDRLARHEHRRKGGVEELRRGGGCRLRPGCPEDLRGGEPVARQGEACPPIDLGGD
;
A
#
# COMPACT_ATOMS: atom_id res chain seq x y z
N MET A 1 4.31 -36.04 -19.64
CA MET A 1 3.36 -35.36 -20.54
C MET A 1 3.45 -33.87 -20.28
N ASP A 2 3.48 -33.03 -21.32
CA ASP A 2 3.68 -31.59 -21.15
C ASP A 2 2.44 -30.80 -21.54
N TRP A 3 2.25 -29.68 -20.88
CA TRP A 3 1.13 -28.77 -21.06
C TRP A 3 1.55 -27.60 -21.94
N SER A 4 0.72 -27.25 -22.91
CA SER A 4 0.88 -25.98 -23.61
C SER A 4 0.58 -24.82 -22.65
N ILE A 5 1.11 -23.63 -22.96
CA ILE A 5 0.79 -22.40 -22.22
C ILE A 5 -0.72 -22.09 -22.18
N GLN A 6 -1.48 -22.54 -23.17
CA GLN A 6 -2.94 -22.36 -23.20
C GLN A 6 -3.65 -23.34 -22.28
N ASP A 7 -3.21 -24.61 -22.26
CA ASP A 7 -3.84 -25.63 -21.42
C ASP A 7 -3.62 -25.35 -19.94
N ILE A 8 -2.39 -25.00 -19.56
CA ILE A 8 -2.09 -24.65 -18.16
C ILE A 8 -2.80 -23.36 -17.74
N ALA A 9 -2.94 -22.38 -18.64
CA ALA A 9 -3.69 -21.15 -18.36
C ALA A 9 -5.18 -21.46 -18.08
N ARG A 10 -5.78 -22.35 -18.88
CA ARG A 10 -7.17 -22.80 -18.71
C ARG A 10 -7.39 -23.53 -17.40
N ILE A 11 -6.49 -24.47 -17.06
CA ILE A 11 -6.58 -25.27 -15.83
C ILE A 11 -6.44 -24.40 -14.59
N ALA A 12 -5.52 -23.45 -14.60
CA ALA A 12 -5.24 -22.60 -13.45
C ALA A 12 -6.11 -21.34 -13.37
N GLY A 13 -7.07 -21.16 -14.29
CA GLY A 13 -7.93 -19.97 -14.32
C GLY A 13 -7.15 -18.66 -14.49
N THR A 14 -6.03 -18.70 -15.22
CA THR A 14 -5.17 -17.53 -15.46
C THR A 14 -5.01 -17.26 -16.95
N THR A 15 -4.22 -16.24 -17.30
CA THR A 15 -3.96 -15.88 -18.70
C THR A 15 -2.57 -16.30 -19.14
N SER A 16 -2.39 -16.58 -20.44
CA SER A 16 -1.06 -16.81 -21.00
C SER A 16 -0.15 -15.58 -20.85
N ARG A 17 -0.72 -14.37 -20.73
CA ARG A 17 0.04 -13.15 -20.42
C ARG A 17 0.66 -13.23 -19.02
N THR A 18 -0.10 -13.68 -18.03
CA THR A 18 0.38 -13.89 -16.66
C THR A 18 1.51 -14.92 -16.61
N LEU A 19 1.36 -16.03 -17.34
CA LEU A 19 2.39 -17.08 -17.39
C LEU A 19 3.69 -16.59 -18.03
N ARG A 20 3.61 -15.79 -19.12
CA ARG A 20 4.79 -15.15 -19.70
C ARG A 20 5.44 -14.15 -18.75
N HIS A 21 4.64 -13.45 -17.95
CA HIS A 21 5.17 -12.56 -16.93
C HIS A 21 5.93 -13.35 -15.85
N TYR A 22 5.37 -14.46 -15.37
CA TYR A 22 6.02 -15.34 -14.38
C TYR A 22 7.30 -15.98 -14.92
N ASP A 23 7.33 -16.38 -16.18
CA ASP A 23 8.56 -16.81 -16.87
C ASP A 23 9.60 -15.68 -16.90
N GLY A 24 9.19 -14.47 -17.29
CA GLY A 24 10.09 -13.31 -17.39
C GLY A 24 10.72 -12.87 -16.06
N ILE A 25 10.04 -13.08 -14.94
CA ILE A 25 10.60 -12.83 -13.60
C ILE A 25 11.21 -14.09 -12.95
N GLY A 26 11.25 -15.21 -13.67
CA GLY A 26 11.84 -16.48 -13.21
C GLY A 26 10.99 -17.30 -12.24
N LEU A 27 9.77 -16.86 -11.92
CA LEU A 27 8.89 -17.49 -10.92
C LEU A 27 8.29 -18.83 -11.38
N LEU A 28 8.02 -18.98 -12.68
CA LEU A 28 7.52 -20.24 -13.26
C LEU A 28 8.10 -20.42 -14.66
N LYS A 29 9.16 -21.25 -14.76
CA LYS A 29 9.86 -21.50 -16.02
C LYS A 29 9.21 -22.64 -16.80
N PRO A 30 9.16 -22.56 -18.15
CA PRO A 30 8.75 -23.69 -18.96
C PRO A 30 9.78 -24.82 -18.86
N GLY A 31 9.32 -26.07 -18.88
CA GLY A 31 10.21 -27.24 -18.88
C GLY A 31 10.97 -27.39 -20.21
N ARG A 32 10.39 -26.90 -21.31
CA ARG A 32 11.10 -26.69 -22.59
C ARG A 32 10.46 -25.58 -23.41
N THR A 33 11.24 -25.06 -24.35
CA THR A 33 10.76 -24.21 -25.44
C THR A 33 10.93 -24.96 -26.76
N GLY A 34 9.86 -25.09 -27.54
CA GLY A 34 9.89 -25.73 -28.85
C GLY A 34 10.63 -24.86 -29.88
N HIS A 35 11.03 -25.48 -30.99
CA HIS A 35 11.69 -24.81 -32.12
C HIS A 35 10.83 -23.69 -32.75
N ASN A 36 9.52 -23.76 -32.57
CA ASN A 36 8.54 -22.75 -32.97
C ASN A 36 8.35 -21.62 -31.95
N GLY A 37 9.11 -21.60 -30.86
CA GLY A 37 9.00 -20.61 -29.78
C GLY A 37 7.85 -20.86 -28.80
N TYR A 38 7.09 -21.96 -28.94
CA TYR A 38 6.05 -22.31 -27.97
C TYR A 38 6.65 -22.88 -26.68
N ARG A 39 6.03 -22.50 -25.56
CA ARG A 39 6.43 -22.90 -24.22
C ARG A 39 5.62 -24.11 -23.77
N TYR A 40 6.33 -25.12 -23.26
CA TYR A 40 5.74 -26.33 -22.72
C TYR A 40 6.13 -26.50 -21.25
N TYR A 41 5.13 -26.75 -20.42
CA TYR A 41 5.27 -26.90 -18.99
C TYR A 41 5.17 -28.37 -18.59
N ASN A 42 6.02 -28.81 -17.68
CA ASN A 42 6.01 -30.19 -17.19
C ASN A 42 4.77 -30.46 -16.31
N GLN A 43 4.62 -31.71 -15.86
CA GLN A 43 3.48 -32.11 -15.02
C GLN A 43 3.46 -31.48 -13.62
N ALA A 44 4.58 -30.93 -13.14
CA ALA A 44 4.65 -30.25 -11.85
C ALA A 44 4.13 -28.81 -11.92
N ALA A 45 4.11 -28.20 -13.11
CA ALA A 45 3.76 -26.80 -13.28
C ALA A 45 2.33 -26.44 -12.81
N PRO A 46 1.28 -27.26 -13.01
CA PRO A 46 -0.04 -26.96 -12.45
C PRO A 46 -0.03 -26.87 -10.92
N VAL A 47 0.71 -27.75 -10.24
CA VAL A 47 0.82 -27.75 -8.77
C VAL A 47 1.59 -26.52 -8.29
N GLN A 48 2.71 -26.20 -8.94
CA GLN A 48 3.50 -25.00 -8.63
C GLN A 48 2.69 -23.72 -8.85
N LEU A 49 1.93 -23.66 -9.96
CA LEU A 49 1.07 -22.52 -10.27
C LEU A 49 -0.07 -22.37 -9.26
N GLN A 50 -0.68 -23.47 -8.82
CA GLN A 50 -1.70 -23.43 -7.77
C GLN A 50 -1.11 -22.86 -6.46
N ARG A 51 0.12 -23.25 -6.09
CA ARG A 51 0.83 -22.71 -4.92
C ARG A 51 1.10 -21.21 -5.06
N ILE A 52 1.57 -20.75 -6.23
CA ILE A 52 1.77 -19.31 -6.53
C ILE A 52 0.46 -18.53 -6.35
N LEU A 53 -0.63 -19.01 -6.94
CA LEU A 53 -1.92 -18.32 -6.91
C LEU A 53 -2.50 -18.28 -5.50
N LEU A 54 -2.35 -19.35 -4.72
CA LEU A 54 -2.74 -19.38 -3.31
C LEU A 54 -2.01 -18.30 -2.50
N LEU A 55 -0.67 -18.27 -2.55
CA LEU A 55 0.13 -17.31 -1.80
C LEU A 55 -0.15 -15.86 -2.23
N ARG A 56 -0.37 -15.64 -3.52
CA ARG A 56 -0.81 -14.34 -4.05
C ARG A 56 -2.19 -13.94 -3.52
N GLY A 57 -3.12 -14.90 -3.45
CA GLY A 57 -4.45 -14.70 -2.86
C GLY A 57 -4.40 -14.32 -1.38
N LEU A 58 -3.35 -14.74 -0.67
CA LEU A 58 -3.11 -14.37 0.73
C LEU A 58 -2.39 -13.01 0.88
N GLY A 59 -2.12 -12.29 -0.21
CA GLY A 59 -1.54 -10.95 -0.18
C GLY A 59 -0.01 -10.89 -0.28
N LEU A 60 0.67 -12.03 -0.43
CA LEU A 60 2.13 -12.03 -0.62
C LEU A 60 2.50 -11.49 -2.01
N GLY A 61 3.54 -10.65 -2.05
CA GLY A 61 4.13 -10.16 -3.29
C GLY A 61 4.96 -11.22 -4.01
N LEU A 62 5.08 -11.12 -5.34
CA LEU A 62 5.84 -12.07 -6.17
C LEU A 62 7.29 -12.31 -5.71
N PRO A 63 8.05 -11.31 -5.22
CA PRO A 63 9.41 -11.55 -4.71
C PRO A 63 9.45 -12.49 -3.50
N VAL A 64 8.53 -12.31 -2.54
CA VAL A 64 8.43 -13.18 -1.36
C VAL A 64 7.93 -14.57 -1.75
N ILE A 65 7.00 -14.64 -2.70
CA ILE A 65 6.53 -15.92 -3.23
C ILE A 65 7.69 -16.70 -3.86
N SER A 66 8.61 -16.06 -4.58
CA SER A 66 9.81 -16.73 -5.11
C SER A 66 10.62 -17.37 -3.98
N GLN A 67 10.96 -16.61 -2.94
CA GLN A 67 11.72 -17.11 -1.79
C GLN A 67 11.04 -18.29 -1.10
N VAL A 68 9.71 -18.26 -1.00
CA VAL A 68 8.92 -19.37 -0.42
C VAL A 68 8.91 -20.62 -1.32
N LEU A 69 8.96 -20.45 -2.65
CA LEU A 69 9.01 -21.56 -3.60
C LEU A 69 10.40 -22.17 -3.73
N ASP A 70 11.44 -21.34 -3.55
CA ASP A 70 12.85 -21.74 -3.54
C ASP A 70 13.26 -22.33 -2.17
N ASP A 71 12.29 -22.52 -1.25
CA ASP A 71 12.44 -23.00 0.13
C ASP A 71 13.44 -22.18 0.98
N GLU A 72 13.80 -20.97 0.52
CA GLU A 72 14.62 -20.01 1.26
C GLU A 72 13.87 -19.43 2.46
N THR A 73 12.54 -19.49 2.46
CA THR A 73 11.68 -18.99 3.53
C THR A 73 10.45 -19.85 3.71
N ASP A 74 10.12 -20.19 4.96
CA ASP A 74 8.88 -20.90 5.27
C ASP A 74 7.63 -20.04 4.99
N ALA A 75 6.61 -20.64 4.40
CA ALA A 75 5.39 -19.94 4.00
C ALA A 75 4.62 -19.35 5.19
N ALA A 76 4.56 -20.06 6.33
CA ALA A 76 3.87 -19.57 7.51
C ALA A 76 4.62 -18.39 8.15
N ASN A 77 5.95 -18.44 8.16
CA ASN A 77 6.79 -17.33 8.60
C ASN A 77 6.64 -16.10 7.68
N ALA A 78 6.67 -16.28 6.35
CA ALA A 78 6.45 -15.18 5.40
C ALA A 78 5.08 -14.51 5.62
N LEU A 79 4.04 -15.30 5.83
CA LEU A 79 2.69 -14.78 6.06
C LEU A 79 2.55 -14.10 7.44
N THR A 80 3.20 -14.64 8.47
CA THR A 80 3.24 -14.02 9.81
C THR A 80 3.95 -12.67 9.77
N GLY A 81 5.08 -12.58 9.06
CA GLY A 81 5.79 -11.32 8.82
C GLY A 81 4.92 -10.31 8.06
N HIS A 82 4.18 -10.77 7.04
CA HIS A 82 3.26 -9.92 6.30
C HIS A 82 2.09 -9.41 7.17
N LEU A 83 1.52 -10.26 8.03
CA LEU A 83 0.49 -9.86 8.99
C LEU A 83 1.01 -8.81 9.99
N ALA A 84 2.23 -8.96 10.49
CA ALA A 84 2.86 -7.98 11.36
C ALA A 84 3.05 -6.63 10.65
N TRP A 85 3.51 -6.64 9.41
CA TRP A 85 3.64 -5.45 8.58
C TRP A 85 2.29 -4.77 8.32
N LEU A 86 1.24 -5.53 7.96
CA LEU A 86 -0.12 -4.99 7.76
C LEU A 86 -0.67 -4.32 9.02
N LYS A 87 -0.42 -4.89 10.20
CA LYS A 87 -0.82 -4.29 11.48
C LYS A 87 -0.10 -2.96 11.72
N GLN A 88 1.22 -2.92 11.52
CA GLN A 88 2.00 -1.68 11.65
C GLN A 88 1.51 -0.60 10.69
N GLU A 89 1.16 -0.99 9.46
CA GLU A 89 0.65 -0.07 8.45
C GLU A 89 -0.74 0.46 8.83
N GLN A 90 -1.63 -0.40 9.34
CA GLN A 90 -2.92 0.04 9.90
C GLN A 90 -2.73 1.04 11.04
N ASP A 91 -1.84 0.76 11.99
CA ASP A 91 -1.56 1.65 13.12
C ASP A 91 -1.02 3.00 12.65
N ARG A 92 -0.15 3.00 11.63
CA ARG A 92 0.39 4.22 11.01
C ARG A 92 -0.73 5.04 10.39
N LEU A 93 -1.59 4.42 9.59
CA LEU A 93 -2.72 5.09 8.95
C LEU A 93 -3.72 5.63 9.99
N ALA A 94 -4.00 4.87 11.04
CA ALA A 94 -4.86 5.30 12.15
C ALA A 94 -4.30 6.55 12.86
N ARG A 95 -2.98 6.63 13.08
CA ARG A 95 -2.34 7.84 13.62
C ARG A 95 -2.48 9.04 12.68
N HIS A 96 -2.31 8.84 11.38
CA HIS A 96 -2.51 9.91 10.39
C HIS A 96 -3.96 10.38 10.33
N GLU A 97 -4.92 9.46 10.43
CA GLU A 97 -6.35 9.76 10.49
C GLU A 97 -6.68 10.57 11.74
N HIS A 98 -6.20 10.16 12.92
CA HIS A 98 -6.43 10.87 14.16
C HIS A 98 -5.91 12.31 14.10
N ARG A 99 -4.68 12.51 13.59
CA ARG A 99 -4.10 13.85 13.41
C ARG A 99 -4.96 14.73 12.50
N ARG A 100 -5.43 14.20 11.37
CA ARG A 100 -6.28 14.95 10.43
C ARG A 100 -7.64 15.28 11.02
N LYS A 101 -8.26 14.34 11.74
CA LYS A 101 -9.53 14.58 12.44
C LYS A 101 -9.41 15.73 13.44
N GLY A 102 -8.32 15.78 14.21
CA GLY A 102 -8.04 16.89 15.13
C GLY A 102 -7.93 18.23 14.40
N GLY A 103 -7.12 18.30 13.33
CA GLY A 103 -6.97 19.54 12.55
C GLY A 103 -8.26 20.00 11.86
N VAL A 104 -9.10 19.07 11.38
CA VAL A 104 -10.40 19.40 10.81
C VAL A 104 -11.34 19.99 11.87
N GLU A 105 -11.35 19.46 13.09
CA GLU A 105 -12.16 20.00 14.19
C GLU A 105 -11.68 21.40 14.61
N GLU A 106 -10.37 21.63 14.65
CA GLU A 106 -9.78 22.95 14.93
C GLU A 106 -10.21 23.99 13.87
N LEU A 107 -10.13 23.63 12.59
CA LEU A 107 -10.61 24.49 11.50
C LEU A 107 -12.12 24.75 11.57
N ARG A 108 -12.92 23.75 11.97
CA ARG A 108 -14.38 23.86 12.12
C ARG A 108 -14.82 24.70 13.31
N ARG A 109 -14.09 24.65 14.44
CA ARG A 109 -14.33 25.52 15.61
C ARG A 109 -14.05 27.00 15.33
N GLY A 110 -13.61 27.31 14.13
CA GLY A 110 -13.32 28.64 13.64
C GLY A 110 -11.84 28.89 13.77
N GLY A 111 -11.19 29.26 12.66
CA GLY A 111 -9.88 29.91 12.63
C GLY A 111 -9.88 31.28 13.33
N GLY A 112 -10.43 31.34 14.54
CA GLY A 112 -10.43 32.49 15.41
C GLY A 112 -9.18 32.44 16.26
N CYS A 113 -8.19 33.21 15.85
CA CYS A 113 -7.16 33.67 16.77
C CYS A 113 -7.86 34.31 17.99
N ARG A 114 -7.91 33.62 19.13
CA ARG A 114 -8.09 34.25 20.43
C ARG A 114 -7.56 33.33 21.53
N LEU A 115 -6.28 33.51 21.83
CA LEU A 115 -5.71 33.64 23.19
C LEU A 115 -4.20 33.46 23.08
N ARG A 116 -3.49 34.58 22.95
CA ARG A 116 -2.05 34.62 23.19
C ARG A 116 -1.86 34.61 24.72
N PRO A 117 -1.03 33.72 25.30
CA PRO A 117 -0.72 33.80 26.72
C PRO A 117 0.18 35.03 26.95
N GLY A 118 -0.30 36.01 27.73
CA GLY A 118 0.44 37.24 28.05
C GLY A 118 -0.32 38.57 27.93
N CYS A 119 -1.65 38.59 27.77
CA CYS A 119 -2.39 39.85 27.91
C CYS A 119 -2.38 40.31 29.37
N PRO A 120 -1.95 41.55 29.68
CA PRO A 120 -2.07 42.07 31.04
C PRO A 120 -3.55 42.17 31.42
N GLU A 121 -3.88 41.59 32.58
CA GLU A 121 -5.04 41.99 33.38
C GLU A 121 -4.92 43.50 33.63
N ASP A 122 -6.05 44.20 33.78
CA ASP A 122 -6.17 45.63 34.16
C ASP A 122 -6.57 46.60 33.03
N LEU A 123 -7.82 46.48 32.54
CA LEU A 123 -8.59 47.65 32.10
C LEU A 123 -10.05 47.48 32.55
N ARG A 124 -10.33 47.88 33.81
CA ARG A 124 -11.68 48.27 34.23
C ARG A 124 -12.01 49.60 33.56
N GLY A 125 -13.12 49.63 32.81
CA GLY A 125 -13.81 50.87 32.43
C GLY A 125 -13.62 51.27 30.97
N GLY A 126 -14.62 50.97 30.13
CA GLY A 126 -14.76 51.52 28.78
C GLY A 126 -15.62 50.61 27.90
N GLU A 127 -16.79 51.09 27.49
CA GLU A 127 -17.70 50.42 26.54
C GLU A 127 -17.01 50.06 25.20
N PRO A 128 -17.44 49.00 24.50
CA PRO A 128 -16.81 48.59 23.26
C PRO A 128 -17.32 49.47 22.10
N VAL A 129 -16.51 50.42 21.64
CA VAL A 129 -16.71 51.03 20.32
C VAL A 129 -16.09 50.10 19.27
N ALA A 130 -16.94 49.37 18.54
CA ALA A 130 -16.54 48.64 17.36
C ALA A 130 -16.01 49.63 16.30
N ARG A 131 -14.71 49.60 16.00
CA ARG A 131 -14.17 50.17 14.77
C ARG A 131 -13.90 49.05 13.78
N GLN A 132 -14.68 49.09 12.72
CA GLN A 132 -14.62 48.18 11.57
C GLN A 132 -13.38 48.47 10.74
N GLY A 133 -12.82 47.40 10.17
CA GLY A 133 -12.11 47.46 8.90
C GLY A 133 -10.62 47.76 8.97
N GLU A 134 -9.82 46.74 9.20
CA GLU A 134 -8.51 46.62 8.55
C GLU A 134 -8.24 45.15 8.27
N ALA A 135 -8.07 44.81 6.99
CA ALA A 135 -7.79 43.47 6.51
C ALA A 135 -6.35 43.07 6.87
N CYS A 136 -6.17 41.80 7.25
CA CYS A 136 -4.85 41.24 7.50
C CYS A 136 -4.07 41.13 6.18
N PRO A 137 -2.78 41.52 6.12
CA PRO A 137 -1.97 41.35 4.92
C PRO A 137 -1.63 39.87 4.69
N PRO A 138 -1.33 39.46 3.43
CA PRO A 138 -1.01 38.07 3.11
C PRO A 138 0.33 37.66 3.73
N ILE A 139 0.37 36.41 4.21
CA ILE A 139 1.57 35.78 4.75
C ILE A 139 2.53 35.47 3.59
N ASP A 140 3.75 36.00 3.67
CA ASP A 140 4.86 35.62 2.80
C ASP A 140 5.38 34.23 3.22
N LEU A 141 5.28 33.26 2.31
CA LEU A 141 5.88 31.93 2.47
C LEU A 141 7.21 31.90 1.71
N GLY A 142 8.16 32.72 2.18
CA GLY A 142 9.57 32.60 1.81
C GLY A 142 10.19 31.41 2.56
N GLY A 143 10.49 30.34 1.83
CA GLY A 143 11.29 29.23 2.32
C GLY A 143 12.79 29.51 2.18
N ASP A 144 13.56 28.95 3.11
CA ASP A 144 14.97 28.59 2.96
C ASP A 144 15.10 27.07 3.06
#